data_AF-A0A9D1AKI4-F1
#
_entry.id   AF-A0A9D1AKI4-F1
#
_cell.length_a   1.000
_cell.length_b   1.000
_cell.length_c   1.000
_cell.angle_alpha   90.00
_cell.angle_beta   90.00
_cell.angle_gamma   90.00
#
_symmetry.space_group_name_H-M   'P 1'
#
loop_
_entity.id
_entity.type
_entity.pdbx_description
1 polymer ?
#
loop_
_entity_poly.entity_id
_entity_poly.type
_entity_poly.pdbx_seq_one_letter_code
_entity_poly.pdbx_strand_id
1 'polypeptide(L)'
;RHGFVSSTREAFDRYLDTSEYKRIERYKADAATCISVIHASGGKAVLAHPCQLHYEPERLEELVRRLKEEAGLDALECYYPEHTPDMVRDYLDLARRYNLHVSAGSDFHGEKVNPSKPLHPVELETDWLFA
;
A
#
# COMPACT_ATOMS: atom_id res chain seq x y z
N ARG A 1 19.32 -23.03 8.45
CA ARG A 1 18.96 -22.65 7.05
C ARG A 1 19.32 -23.84 6.15
N HIS A 2 18.45 -24.25 5.23
CA HIS A 2 18.65 -25.44 4.37
C HIS A 2 19.40 -25.14 3.05
N GLY A 3 19.78 -23.88 2.78
CA GLY A 3 20.66 -23.53 1.65
C GLY A 3 20.01 -23.49 0.27
N PHE A 4 18.67 -23.48 0.17
CA PHE A 4 17.95 -23.51 -1.11
C PHE A 4 18.17 -22.26 -1.99
N VAL A 5 18.38 -21.10 -1.37
CA VAL A 5 18.65 -19.81 -2.02
C VAL A 5 19.59 -18.98 -1.14
N SER A 6 20.29 -18.04 -1.77
CA SER A 6 21.25 -17.12 -1.16
C SER A 6 20.64 -15.78 -0.72
N SER A 7 19.48 -15.40 -1.26
CA SER A 7 18.79 -14.14 -0.95
C SER A 7 17.26 -14.24 -1.05
N THR A 8 16.56 -13.28 -0.44
CA THR A 8 15.11 -13.14 -0.60
C THR A 8 14.74 -12.88 -2.06
N ARG A 9 15.49 -12.03 -2.77
CA ARG A 9 15.23 -11.74 -4.18
C ARG A 9 15.32 -13.00 -5.03
N GLU A 10 16.34 -13.82 -4.81
CA GLU A 10 16.47 -15.12 -5.49
C GLU A 10 15.27 -16.05 -5.19
N ALA A 11 14.75 -16.05 -3.96
CA ALA A 11 13.56 -16.83 -3.63
C ALA A 11 12.33 -16.39 -4.46
N PHE A 12 12.11 -15.08 -4.58
CA PHE A 12 11.03 -14.54 -5.41
C PHE A 12 11.25 -14.88 -6.88
N ASP A 13 12.44 -14.62 -7.42
CA ASP A 13 12.75 -14.87 -8.83
C ASP A 13 12.61 -16.33 -9.23
N ARG A 14 13.09 -17.25 -8.38
CA ARG A 14 13.09 -18.69 -8.70
C ARG A 14 11.75 -19.36 -8.42
N TYR A 15 10.99 -18.90 -7.43
CA TYR A 15 9.86 -19.65 -6.91
C TYR A 15 8.56 -18.84 -6.75
N LEU A 16 8.62 -17.61 -6.21
CA LEU A 16 7.43 -16.92 -5.70
C LEU A 16 6.87 -15.82 -6.62
N ASP A 17 7.60 -15.41 -7.65
CA ASP A 17 7.18 -14.39 -8.62
C ASP A 17 7.09 -14.96 -10.06
N THR A 18 7.16 -16.28 -10.18
CA THR A 18 7.07 -16.99 -11.46
C THR A 18 5.64 -16.99 -12.00
N SER A 19 5.48 -17.12 -13.31
CA SER A 19 4.16 -17.22 -13.95
C SER A 19 3.36 -18.42 -13.45
N GLU A 20 4.02 -19.50 -13.00
CA GLU A 20 3.37 -20.65 -12.41
C GLU A 20 2.82 -20.34 -11.02
N TYR A 21 3.63 -19.73 -10.16
CA TYR A 21 3.18 -19.35 -8.82
C TYR A 21 2.02 -18.35 -8.88
N LYS A 22 2.05 -17.38 -9.80
CA LYS A 22 0.98 -16.39 -9.99
C LYS A 22 -0.36 -16.99 -10.42
N ARG A 23 -0.38 -18.21 -10.99
CA ARG A 23 -1.62 -18.93 -11.36
C ARG A 23 -2.26 -19.63 -10.16
N ILE A 24 -1.57 -19.74 -9.03
CA ILE A 24 -2.14 -20.32 -7.82
C ILE A 24 -3.18 -19.35 -7.29
N GLU A 25 -4.46 -19.70 -7.46
CA GLU A 25 -5.54 -18.92 -6.91
C GLU A 25 -5.49 -18.95 -5.39
N ARG A 26 -5.51 -17.76 -4.79
CA ARG A 26 -5.61 -17.56 -3.36
C ARG A 26 -6.80 -16.67 -3.12
N TYR A 27 -7.68 -17.09 -2.23
CA TYR A 27 -8.75 -16.21 -1.79
C TYR A 27 -8.14 -14.93 -1.21
N LYS A 28 -8.57 -13.80 -1.77
CA LYS A 28 -8.34 -12.47 -1.26
C LYS A 28 -9.71 -11.84 -1.10
N ALA A 29 -10.00 -11.32 0.09
CA ALA A 29 -11.19 -10.51 0.28
C ALA A 29 -11.10 -9.30 -0.66
N ASP A 30 -12.23 -8.88 -1.21
CA ASP A 30 -12.30 -7.66 -2.00
C ASP A 30 -12.06 -6.44 -1.10
N ALA A 31 -11.57 -5.35 -1.71
CA ALA A 31 -11.19 -4.16 -0.96
C ALA A 31 -12.36 -3.51 -0.21
N ALA A 32 -13.58 -3.55 -0.75
CA ALA A 32 -14.75 -2.96 -0.08
C ALA A 32 -15.12 -3.76 1.18
N THR A 33 -15.06 -5.10 1.12
CA THR A 33 -15.21 -5.97 2.29
C THR A 33 -14.14 -5.70 3.34
N CYS A 34 -12.87 -5.56 2.93
CA CYS A 34 -11.78 -5.23 3.87
C CYS A 34 -12.03 -3.89 4.57
N ILE A 35 -12.41 -2.85 3.82
CA ILE A 35 -12.70 -1.52 4.37
C ILE A 35 -13.87 -1.60 5.36
N SER A 36 -14.96 -2.27 4.98
CA SER A 36 -16.14 -2.46 5.84
C SER A 36 -15.79 -3.13 7.17
N VAL A 37 -14.96 -4.18 7.16
CA VAL A 37 -14.53 -4.86 8.39
C VAL A 37 -13.64 -3.97 9.27
N ILE A 38 -12.74 -3.18 8.66
CA ILE A 38 -11.91 -2.21 9.37
C ILE A 38 -12.80 -1.19 10.09
N HIS A 39 -13.76 -0.60 9.39
CA HIS A 39 -14.70 0.36 9.95
C HIS A 39 -15.60 -0.24 11.03
N ALA A 40 -16.10 -1.45 10.83
CA ALA A 40 -16.90 -2.17 11.82
C ALA A 40 -16.13 -2.43 13.13
N SER A 41 -14.79 -2.44 13.06
CA SER A 41 -13.89 -2.56 14.21
C SER A 41 -13.50 -1.21 14.82
N GLY A 42 -14.05 -0.10 14.32
CA GLY A 42 -13.70 1.27 14.73
C GLY A 42 -12.38 1.79 14.15
N GLY A 43 -11.79 1.08 13.19
CA GLY A 43 -10.54 1.48 12.54
C GLY A 43 -10.76 2.43 11.35
N LYS A 44 -9.66 2.89 10.76
CA LYS A 44 -9.63 3.67 9.52
C LYS A 44 -8.90 2.89 8.42
N ALA A 45 -9.43 2.92 7.21
CA ALA A 45 -8.90 2.19 6.08
C ALA A 45 -7.99 3.06 5.20
N VAL A 46 -6.78 2.56 4.93
CA VAL A 46 -5.74 3.23 4.16
C VAL A 46 -5.35 2.38 2.95
N LEU A 47 -5.28 2.97 1.76
CA LEU A 47 -4.67 2.31 0.61
C LEU A 47 -3.14 2.40 0.73
N ALA A 48 -2.50 1.27 1.04
CA ALA A 48 -1.05 1.17 1.24
C ALA A 48 -0.28 1.15 -0.09
N HIS A 49 0.90 1.79 -0.09
CA HIS A 49 1.95 1.83 -1.12
C HIS A 49 1.42 1.60 -2.55
N PRO A 50 0.61 2.53 -3.09
CA PRO A 50 -0.11 2.35 -4.36
C PRO A 50 0.81 2.08 -5.56
N CYS A 51 2.10 2.46 -5.49
CA CYS A 51 3.09 2.18 -6.53
C CYS A 51 3.24 0.67 -6.81
N GLN A 52 2.99 -0.21 -5.82
CA GLN A 52 3.06 -1.66 -5.98
C GLN A 52 1.89 -2.27 -6.76
N LEU A 53 0.84 -1.49 -7.04
CA LEU A 53 -0.25 -1.94 -7.92
C LEU A 53 0.17 -1.95 -9.40
N HIS A 54 1.24 -1.23 -9.75
CA HIS A 54 1.69 -1.05 -11.14
C HIS A 54 0.57 -0.59 -12.07
N TYR A 55 -0.28 0.31 -11.57
CA TYR A 55 -1.36 0.90 -12.34
C TYR A 55 -0.91 2.21 -12.97
N GLU A 56 -1.37 2.45 -14.19
CA GLU A 56 -1.32 3.79 -14.78
C GLU A 56 -2.14 4.79 -13.93
N PRO A 57 -1.78 6.08 -13.94
CA PRO A 57 -2.41 7.09 -13.09
C PRO A 57 -3.94 7.10 -13.15
N GLU A 58 -4.53 6.99 -14.34
CA GLU A 58 -5.98 7.05 -14.53
C GLU A 58 -6.68 5.84 -13.88
N ARG A 59 -6.05 4.66 -13.97
CA ARG A 59 -6.58 3.43 -13.37
C ARG A 59 -6.47 3.47 -11.84
N LEU A 60 -5.39 4.04 -11.31
CA LEU A 60 -5.24 4.25 -9.87
C LEU A 60 -6.29 5.24 -9.35
N GLU A 61 -6.50 6.34 -10.07
CA GLU A 61 -7.51 7.34 -9.74
C GLU A 61 -8.93 6.73 -9.75
N GLU A 62 -9.27 5.95 -10.77
CA GLU A 62 -10.56 5.25 -10.83
C GLU A 62 -10.76 4.31 -9.64
N LEU A 63 -9.73 3.55 -9.27
CA LEU A 63 -9.77 2.70 -8.07
C LEU A 63 -10.01 3.53 -6.80
N VAL A 64 -9.24 4.59 -6.61
CA VAL A 64 -9.33 5.45 -5.41
C VAL A 64 -10.71 6.09 -5.31
N ARG A 65 -11.21 6.67 -6.41
CA ARG A 65 -12.56 7.23 -6.50
C ARG A 65 -13.61 6.20 -6.10
N ARG A 66 -13.56 5.01 -6.70
CA ARG A 66 -14.52 3.94 -6.43
C ARG A 66 -14.48 3.51 -4.96
N LEU A 67 -13.30 3.28 -4.39
CA LEU A 67 -13.18 2.88 -2.99
C LEU A 67 -13.64 3.98 -2.02
N LYS A 68 -13.42 5.25 -2.36
CA LYS A 68 -13.93 6.38 -1.59
C LYS A 68 -15.46 6.42 -1.62
N GLU A 69 -16.05 6.39 -2.81
CA GLU A 69 -17.50 6.53 -3.01
C GLU A 69 -18.30 5.33 -2.49
N GLU A 70 -17.82 4.10 -2.75
CA GLU A 70 -18.58 2.89 -2.46
C GLU A 70 -18.31 2.30 -1.08
N ALA A 71 -17.08 2.46 -0.57
CA ALA A 71 -16.64 1.80 0.66
C ALA A 71 -16.15 2.77 1.75
N GLY A 72 -16.01 4.07 1.45
CA GLY A 72 -15.60 5.05 2.45
C GLY A 72 -14.11 5.02 2.79
N LEU A 73 -13.23 4.77 1.81
CA LEU A 73 -11.77 4.86 2.02
C LEU A 73 -11.38 6.16 2.77
N ASP A 74 -10.57 6.05 3.82
CA ASP A 74 -10.23 7.18 4.68
C ASP A 74 -8.97 7.89 4.23
N ALA A 75 -7.94 7.14 3.82
CA ALA A 75 -6.62 7.69 3.55
C ALA A 75 -5.86 7.00 2.40
N LEU A 76 -4.84 7.69 1.90
CA LEU A 76 -3.87 7.19 0.94
C LEU A 76 -2.46 7.27 1.54
N GLU A 77 -1.68 6.19 1.43
CA GLU A 77 -0.26 6.25 1.77
C GLU A 77 0.49 7.04 0.68
N CYS A 78 0.82 8.29 0.99
CA CYS A 78 1.49 9.18 0.04
C CYS A 78 3.01 9.12 0.21
N TYR A 79 3.50 8.77 1.41
CA TYR A 79 4.92 8.68 1.71
C TYR A 79 5.33 7.24 2.02
N TYR A 80 6.15 6.68 1.15
CA TYR A 80 6.68 5.32 1.21
C TYR A 80 8.10 5.34 0.63
N PRO A 81 9.07 4.57 1.15
CA PRO A 81 10.47 4.67 0.72
C PRO A 81 10.75 4.48 -0.78
N GLU A 82 9.89 3.79 -1.52
CA GLU A 82 10.06 3.62 -2.97
C GLU A 82 9.26 4.64 -3.81
N HIS A 83 8.52 5.55 -3.16
CA HIS A 83 7.89 6.65 -3.89
C HIS A 83 8.96 7.65 -4.32
N THR A 84 8.97 7.96 -5.62
CA THR A 84 9.74 9.08 -6.16
C THR A 84 9.10 10.41 -5.72
N PRO A 85 9.82 11.54 -5.77
CA PRO A 85 9.23 12.84 -5.49
C PRO A 85 8.00 13.16 -6.35
N ASP A 86 7.98 12.70 -7.60
CA ASP A 86 6.83 12.84 -8.50
C ASP A 86 5.64 12.00 -8.02
N MET A 87 5.88 10.73 -7.64
CA MET A 87 4.83 9.89 -7.06
C MET A 87 4.24 10.49 -5.79
N VAL A 88 5.09 11.00 -4.88
CA VAL A 88 4.62 11.66 -3.65
C VAL A 88 3.71 12.83 -3.98
N ARG A 89 4.13 13.72 -4.90
CA ARG A 89 3.31 14.85 -5.34
C ARG A 89 1.96 14.37 -5.91
N ASP A 90 2.00 13.41 -6.83
CA ASP A 90 0.81 12.94 -7.52
C ASP A 90 -0.17 12.25 -6.54
N TYR A 91 0.33 11.51 -5.55
CA TYR A 91 -0.50 10.89 -4.51
C TYR A 91 -1.08 11.91 -3.52
N LEU A 92 -0.33 12.96 -3.16
CA LEU A 92 -0.85 14.06 -2.35
C LEU A 92 -1.97 14.81 -3.09
N ASP A 93 -1.79 15.07 -4.39
CA ASP A 93 -2.80 15.69 -5.23
C ASP A 93 -4.06 14.82 -5.36
N LEU A 94 -3.88 13.50 -5.48
CA LEU A 94 -4.97 12.54 -5.52
C LEU A 94 -5.73 12.48 -4.19
N ALA A 95 -5.02 12.42 -3.05
CA ALA A 95 -5.61 12.44 -1.73
C ALA A 95 -6.44 13.71 -1.50
N ARG A 96 -5.89 14.87 -1.89
CA ARG A 96 -6.60 16.16 -1.84
C ARG A 96 -7.86 16.16 -2.69
N ARG A 97 -7.79 15.65 -3.93
CA ARG A 97 -8.91 15.62 -4.87
C ARG A 97 -10.12 14.84 -4.34
N TYR A 98 -9.87 13.76 -3.61
CA TYR A 98 -10.91 12.87 -3.08
C TYR A 98 -11.16 13.05 -1.58
N ASN A 99 -10.63 14.11 -0.97
CA ASN A 99 -10.75 14.41 0.45
C ASN A 99 -10.39 13.18 1.33
N LEU A 100 -9.22 12.62 1.04
CA LEU A 100 -8.59 11.54 1.79
C LEU A 100 -7.52 12.11 2.71
N HIS A 101 -7.37 11.51 3.88
CA HIS A 101 -6.23 11.78 4.75
C HIS A 101 -4.94 11.19 4.17
N VAL A 102 -3.81 11.66 4.70
CA VAL A 102 -2.49 11.23 4.25
C VAL A 102 -1.86 10.32 5.28
N SER A 103 -1.33 9.19 4.82
CA SER A 103 -0.55 8.25 5.63
C SER A 103 0.89 8.14 5.12
N ALA A 104 1.76 7.62 5.98
CA ALA A 104 3.15 7.29 5.68
C ALA A 104 3.54 5.98 6.36
N GLY A 105 4.37 5.18 5.69
CA GLY A 105 4.81 3.89 6.21
C GLY A 105 6.15 3.47 5.61
N SER A 106 7.03 2.89 6.45
CA SER A 106 8.32 2.37 5.98
C SER A 106 8.19 0.98 5.36
N ASP A 107 7.13 0.23 5.69
CA ASP A 107 7.00 -1.19 5.37
C ASP A 107 8.27 -1.99 5.76
N PHE A 108 8.82 -1.67 6.93
CA PHE A 108 10.06 -2.27 7.41
C PHE A 108 9.85 -3.71 7.88
N HIS A 109 10.59 -4.63 7.28
CA HIS A 109 10.49 -6.08 7.54
C HIS A 109 11.67 -6.64 8.37
N GLY A 110 12.44 -5.76 9.03
CA GLY A 110 13.59 -6.14 9.84
C GLY A 110 14.92 -6.09 9.08
N GLU A 111 16.01 -5.86 9.82
CA GLU A 111 17.37 -5.68 9.28
C GLU A 111 17.87 -6.86 8.44
N LYS A 112 17.36 -8.06 8.72
CA LYS A 112 17.79 -9.29 8.01
C LYS A 112 17.02 -9.56 6.72
N VAL A 113 15.90 -8.88 6.52
CA VAL A 113 14.96 -9.15 5.42
C VAL A 113 14.91 -7.98 4.45
N ASN A 114 14.77 -6.77 4.99
CA ASN A 114 14.83 -5.54 4.21
C ASN A 114 15.44 -4.40 5.05
N PRO A 115 16.78 -4.36 5.20
CA PRO A 115 17.44 -3.41 6.08
C PRO A 115 17.31 -1.95 5.64
N SER A 116 17.03 -1.67 4.37
CA SER A 116 17.10 -0.33 3.79
C SER A 116 15.75 0.18 3.29
N LYS A 117 14.79 0.34 4.20
CA LYS A 117 13.58 1.14 3.96
C LYS A 117 13.52 2.34 4.92
N PRO A 118 14.49 3.27 4.87
CA PRO A 118 14.39 4.48 5.69
C PRO A 118 13.21 5.31 5.18
N LEU A 119 12.22 5.52 6.05
CA LEU A 119 11.24 6.58 5.85
C LEU A 119 11.81 7.81 6.54
N HIS A 120 12.03 8.90 5.78
CA HIS A 120 12.39 10.18 6.38
C HIS A 120 11.25 10.65 7.30
N PRO A 121 11.52 11.34 8.42
CA PRO A 121 10.46 11.91 9.23
C PRO A 121 9.52 12.76 8.37
N VAL A 122 8.23 12.43 8.40
CA VAL A 122 7.16 13.17 7.73
C VAL A 122 6.19 13.65 8.79
N GLU A 123 5.87 14.94 8.75
CA GLU A 123 4.83 15.50 9.60
C GLU A 123 3.46 15.22 8.97
N LEU A 124 2.57 14.62 9.75
CA LEU A 124 1.22 14.26 9.32
C LEU A 124 0.19 14.86 10.27
N GLU A 125 -0.96 15.23 9.72
CA GLU A 125 -2.16 15.48 10.51
C GLU A 125 -2.72 14.12 10.95
N THR A 126 -2.96 13.93 12.25
CA THR A 126 -3.32 12.63 12.84
C THR A 126 -4.59 12.64 13.68
N ASP A 127 -5.22 13.79 13.88
CA ASP A 127 -6.43 13.92 14.71
C ASP A 127 -7.58 13.10 14.11
N TRP A 128 -7.62 12.95 12.78
CA TRP A 128 -8.58 12.10 12.08
C TRP A 128 -8.54 10.62 12.47
N LEU A 129 -7.42 10.12 13.03
CA LEU A 129 -7.33 8.74 13.51
C LEU A 129 -8.17 8.51 14.78
N PHE A 130 -8.48 9.59 15.50
CA PHE A 130 -9.18 9.55 16.79
C PHE A 130 -10.62 10.09 16.71
N ALA A 131 -11.05 10.54 15.53
CA ALA A 131 -12.38 11.07 15.25
C ALA A 131 -13.43 9.98 15.01
#